data_AF-A0A383E1B7-F1
#
_entry.id   AF-A0A383E1B7-F1
#
_cell.length_a   1.000
_cell.length_b   1.000
_cell.length_c   1.000
_cell.angle_alpha   90.00
_cell.angle_beta   90.00
_cell.angle_gamma   90.00
#
_symmetry.space_group_name_H-M   'P 1'
#
loop_
_entity.id
_entity.type
_entity.pdbx_description
1 polymer ?
#
loop_
_entity_poly.entity_id
_entity_poly.type
_entity_poly.pdbx_seq_one_letter_code
_entity_poly.pdbx_strand_id
1 'polypeptide(L)'
;MKNYILLILIISFIYPRRDCLQQSELDRLGRLGGRPELQDSTLSPKGHFYIHYDTTAANDELQSGPPDLTDLNLNGVPDYIDEVGIIADSAMKVLVEVMKFQRAPFDADSIYDIYIMDFGDNTYGFNDFDGDDTADQNQEDGTSSYLRIDRDFIPHSEDVDISALDIMRIT
;
A
#
# COMPACT_ATOMS: atom_id res chain seq x y z
N MET A 1 -42.29 -22.04 -7.79
CA MET A 1 -41.26 -21.84 -6.74
C MET A 1 -39.97 -22.66 -6.95
N LYS A 2 -39.78 -23.35 -8.08
CA LYS A 2 -38.58 -24.17 -8.33
C LYS A 2 -37.57 -23.51 -9.31
N ASN A 3 -38.03 -22.54 -10.12
CA ASN A 3 -37.21 -21.89 -11.15
C ASN A 3 -36.42 -20.66 -10.66
N TYR A 4 -36.77 -20.09 -9.50
CA TYR A 4 -36.05 -18.94 -8.92
C TYR A 4 -34.81 -19.35 -8.11
N ILE A 5 -34.74 -20.62 -7.66
CA ILE A 5 -33.61 -21.14 -6.88
C ILE A 5 -32.34 -21.22 -7.74
N LEU A 6 -32.48 -21.56 -9.03
CA LEU A 6 -31.35 -21.65 -9.95
C LEU A 6 -30.74 -20.27 -10.28
N LEU A 7 -31.56 -19.22 -10.30
CA LEU A 7 -31.12 -17.85 -10.58
C LEU A 7 -30.28 -17.27 -9.41
N ILE A 8 -30.67 -17.56 -8.16
CA ILE A 8 -29.94 -17.11 -6.96
C ILE A 8 -28.55 -17.78 -6.86
N LEU A 9 -28.43 -19.04 -7.26
CA LEU A 9 -27.15 -19.75 -7.31
C LEU A 9 -26.17 -19.12 -8.31
N ILE A 10 -26.65 -18.68 -9.49
CA ILE A 10 -25.78 -18.04 -10.50
C ILE A 10 -25.24 -16.68 -10.04
N ILE A 11 -26.05 -15.88 -9.34
CA ILE A 11 -25.62 -14.55 -8.84
C ILE A 11 -24.48 -14.69 -7.81
N SER A 12 -24.41 -15.82 -7.11
CA SER A 12 -23.38 -16.13 -6.11
C SER A 12 -22.00 -16.42 -6.72
N PHE A 13 -21.94 -16.75 -8.02
CA PHE A 13 -20.69 -17.01 -8.75
C PHE A 13 -20.17 -15.79 -9.52
N ILE A 14 -21.00 -14.76 -9.72
CA ILE A 14 -20.61 -13.53 -10.44
C ILE A 14 -19.99 -12.50 -9.50
N TYR A 15 -20.31 -12.58 -8.20
CA TYR A 15 -19.58 -11.89 -7.14
C TYR A 15 -18.60 -12.88 -6.51
N PRO A 16 -17.31 -12.93 -6.91
CA PRO A 16 -16.33 -13.57 -6.06
C PRO A 16 -16.41 -12.88 -4.69
N ARG A 17 -16.83 -13.62 -3.66
CA ARG A 17 -16.58 -13.17 -2.30
C ARG A 17 -15.06 -13.14 -2.16
N ARG A 18 -14.49 -11.94 -2.16
CA ARG A 18 -13.17 -11.66 -1.62
C ARG A 18 -13.24 -11.80 -0.10
N ASP A 19 -13.64 -12.97 0.39
CA ASP A 19 -13.52 -13.34 1.79
C ASP A 19 -12.21 -14.11 1.93
N CYS A 20 -11.09 -13.40 1.81
CA CYS A 20 -9.85 -13.83 2.44
C CYS A 20 -9.55 -12.75 3.48
N LEU A 21 -10.27 -12.78 4.60
CA LEU A 21 -9.89 -12.04 5.80
C LEU A 21 -8.92 -12.93 6.56
N GLN A 22 -7.61 -12.78 6.30
CA GLN A 22 -6.61 -13.20 7.27
C GLN A 22 -6.21 -11.96 8.05
N GLN A 23 -6.92 -11.73 9.15
CA GLN A 23 -6.59 -10.67 10.09
C GLN A 23 -5.17 -10.90 10.61
N SER A 24 -4.20 -10.14 10.11
CA SER A 24 -2.81 -10.22 10.57
C SER A 24 -2.74 -9.75 12.03
N GLU A 25 -2.23 -10.60 12.92
CA GLU A 25 -2.09 -10.25 14.34
C GLU A 25 -1.04 -9.15 14.51
N LEU A 26 -1.35 -8.12 15.30
CA LEU A 26 -0.38 -7.08 15.66
C LEU A 26 0.71 -7.68 16.58
N ASP A 27 1.98 -7.43 16.27
CA ASP A 27 3.09 -7.79 17.13
C ASP A 27 3.15 -6.92 18.40
N ARG A 28 4.08 -7.24 19.31
CA ARG A 28 4.23 -6.55 20.60
C ARG A 28 4.64 -5.07 20.47
N LEU A 29 4.99 -4.61 19.27
CA LEU A 29 5.31 -3.23 18.93
C LEU A 29 4.17 -2.54 18.15
N GLY A 30 3.03 -3.22 17.94
CA GLY A 30 1.91 -2.69 17.16
C GLY A 30 2.12 -2.74 15.66
N ARG A 31 3.06 -3.57 15.15
CA ARG A 31 3.26 -3.81 13.73
C ARG A 31 2.34 -4.92 13.28
N LEU A 32 1.76 -4.81 12.09
CA LEU A 32 1.04 -5.94 11.49
C LEU A 32 2.05 -7.09 11.31
N GLY A 33 1.71 -8.29 11.78
CA GLY A 33 2.54 -9.51 11.69
C GLY A 33 2.64 -10.07 10.28
N GLY A 34 2.88 -9.19 9.31
CA GLY A 34 2.80 -9.43 7.88
C GLY A 34 2.41 -8.15 7.14
N ARG A 35 2.41 -8.25 5.81
CA ARG A 35 1.96 -7.19 4.91
C ARG A 35 0.48 -6.84 5.16
N PRO A 36 0.09 -5.55 5.12
CA PRO A 36 -1.32 -5.17 5.22
C PRO A 36 -2.16 -5.79 4.11
N GLU A 37 -3.38 -6.22 4.43
CA GLU A 37 -4.39 -6.62 3.44
C GLU A 37 -5.33 -5.44 3.19
N LEU A 38 -5.26 -4.83 2.01
CA LEU A 38 -6.10 -3.68 1.60
C LEU A 38 -7.03 -4.07 0.44
N GLN A 39 -8.08 -3.28 0.21
CA GLN A 39 -9.19 -3.65 -0.69
C GLN A 39 -8.83 -3.66 -2.18
N ASP A 40 -7.95 -2.77 -2.60
CA ASP A 40 -7.54 -2.65 -3.99
C ASP A 40 -6.06 -2.30 -4.14
N SER A 41 -5.54 -2.49 -5.35
CA SER A 41 -4.16 -2.18 -5.70
C SER A 41 -4.02 -1.78 -7.15
N THR A 42 -3.05 -0.91 -7.45
CA THR A 42 -2.68 -0.57 -8.82
C THR A 42 -1.17 -0.57 -9.00
N LEU A 43 -0.72 -0.73 -10.24
CA LEU A 43 0.68 -0.75 -10.60
C LEU A 43 1.15 0.68 -10.98
N SER A 44 2.34 1.08 -10.55
CA SER A 44 2.94 2.35 -10.96
C SER A 44 3.12 2.42 -12.48
N PRO A 45 3.15 3.62 -13.10
CA PRO A 45 3.28 3.76 -14.55
C PRO A 45 4.50 3.09 -15.17
N LYS A 46 5.59 2.87 -14.40
CA LYS A 46 6.78 2.13 -14.84
C LYS A 46 6.81 0.67 -14.41
N GLY A 47 5.83 0.22 -13.63
CA GLY A 47 5.74 -1.18 -13.20
C GLY A 47 6.71 -1.55 -12.09
N HIS A 48 7.20 -0.57 -11.34
CA HIS A 48 8.15 -0.82 -10.26
C HIS A 48 7.48 -1.01 -8.90
N PHE A 49 6.28 -0.47 -8.73
CA PHE A 49 5.58 -0.48 -7.45
C PHE A 49 4.13 -0.92 -7.56
N TYR A 50 3.67 -1.71 -6.60
CA TYR A 50 2.25 -1.88 -6.31
C TYR A 50 1.84 -0.89 -5.23
N ILE A 51 0.76 -0.16 -5.47
CA ILE A 51 0.17 0.78 -4.52
C ILE A 51 -1.15 0.18 -4.05
N HIS A 52 -1.18 -0.24 -2.79
CA HIS A 52 -2.33 -0.86 -2.12
C HIS A 52 -3.08 0.18 -1.30
N TYR A 53 -4.41 0.17 -1.37
CA TYR A 53 -5.25 1.16 -0.68
C TYR A 53 -6.66 0.62 -0.45
N ASP A 54 -7.36 1.24 0.50
CA ASP A 54 -8.78 0.97 0.72
C ASP A 54 -9.67 1.86 -0.14
N THR A 55 -10.81 1.31 -0.55
CA THR A 55 -11.83 2.02 -1.35
C THR A 55 -13.03 2.43 -0.51
N THR A 56 -13.06 2.01 0.75
CA THR A 56 -14.12 2.29 1.72
C THR A 56 -13.48 2.45 3.10
N ALA A 57 -14.12 3.20 4.00
CA ALA A 57 -13.66 3.32 5.39
C ALA A 57 -13.50 1.92 6.01
N ALA A 58 -12.29 1.58 6.44
CA ALA A 58 -12.09 0.37 7.19
C ALA A 58 -12.71 0.51 8.58
N ASN A 59 -13.08 -0.64 9.14
CA ASN A 59 -13.40 -0.79 10.55
C ASN A 59 -12.15 -0.49 11.39
N ASP A 60 -12.31 0.24 12.50
CA ASP A 60 -11.29 0.83 13.43
C ASP A 60 -10.09 -0.08 13.83
N GLU A 61 -10.07 -1.35 13.44
CA GLU A 61 -9.13 -2.37 13.90
C GLU A 61 -7.80 -2.44 13.12
N LEU A 62 -7.64 -1.77 11.97
CA LEU A 62 -6.45 -1.97 11.09
C LEU A 62 -5.65 -0.70 10.72
N GLN A 63 -5.85 0.45 11.38
CA GLN A 63 -5.15 1.70 11.00
C GLN A 63 -5.19 1.94 9.48
N SER A 64 -6.35 1.70 8.86
CA SER A 64 -6.52 1.85 7.41
C SER A 64 -7.82 2.58 7.12
N GLY A 65 -7.81 3.29 6.02
CA GLY A 65 -8.89 4.15 5.57
C GLY A 65 -8.62 4.58 4.14
N PRO A 66 -9.65 4.92 3.36
CA PRO A 66 -9.46 5.29 1.99
C PRO A 66 -8.72 6.64 1.92
N PRO A 67 -7.78 6.80 0.98
CA PRO A 67 -7.28 8.13 0.65
C PRO A 67 -8.39 8.99 0.03
N ASP A 68 -8.06 10.18 -0.47
CA ASP A 68 -8.96 10.88 -1.36
C ASP A 68 -9.23 10.00 -2.61
N LEU A 69 -10.49 9.57 -2.76
CA LEU A 69 -10.95 8.70 -3.84
C LEU A 69 -11.37 9.48 -5.10
N THR A 70 -11.09 10.77 -5.16
CA THR A 70 -11.36 11.58 -6.36
C THR A 70 -10.58 11.03 -7.55
N ASP A 71 -11.30 10.74 -8.64
CA ASP A 71 -10.76 10.34 -9.93
C ASP A 71 -11.31 11.31 -10.99
N LEU A 72 -10.58 12.41 -11.24
CA LEU A 72 -10.98 13.43 -12.20
C LEU A 72 -10.77 12.98 -13.65
N ASN A 73 -9.83 12.06 -13.86
CA ASN A 73 -9.41 11.62 -15.19
C ASN A 73 -10.21 10.39 -15.68
N LEU A 74 -10.99 9.77 -14.79
CA LEU A 74 -11.90 8.64 -15.02
C LEU A 74 -11.17 7.37 -15.51
N ASN A 75 -9.94 7.15 -15.08
CA ASN A 75 -9.18 5.93 -15.39
C ASN A 75 -9.51 4.76 -14.43
N GLY A 76 -10.33 4.99 -13.40
CA GLY A 76 -10.68 3.99 -12.40
C GLY A 76 -9.68 3.86 -11.25
N VAL A 77 -8.73 4.79 -11.15
CA VAL A 77 -7.74 4.89 -10.06
C VAL A 77 -7.86 6.29 -9.47
N PRO A 78 -7.90 6.45 -8.13
CA PRO A 78 -7.89 7.78 -7.53
C PRO A 78 -6.65 8.59 -7.93
N ASP A 79 -6.81 9.89 -8.20
CA ASP A 79 -5.72 10.77 -8.63
C ASP A 79 -4.58 10.80 -7.58
N TYR A 80 -4.91 10.71 -6.29
CA TYR A 80 -3.91 10.59 -5.22
C TYR A 80 -3.02 9.34 -5.39
N ILE A 81 -3.62 8.20 -5.72
CA ILE A 81 -2.92 6.93 -5.91
C ILE A 81 -2.05 6.98 -7.18
N ASP A 82 -2.55 7.59 -8.26
CA ASP A 82 -1.78 7.83 -9.46
C ASP A 82 -0.52 8.66 -9.16
N GLU A 83 -0.65 9.75 -8.39
CA GLU A 83 0.48 10.60 -8.00
C GLU A 83 1.49 9.85 -7.13
N VAL A 84 1.05 9.03 -6.17
CA VAL A 84 1.96 8.17 -5.38
C VAL A 84 2.81 7.30 -6.31
N GLY A 85 2.18 6.63 -7.30
CA GLY A 85 2.89 5.81 -8.27
C GLY A 85 3.90 6.59 -9.12
N ILE A 86 3.50 7.77 -9.61
CA ILE A 86 4.37 8.67 -10.40
C ILE A 86 5.58 9.12 -9.59
N ILE A 87 5.36 9.54 -8.35
CA ILE A 87 6.43 10.01 -7.46
C ILE A 87 7.36 8.86 -7.09
N ALA A 88 6.83 7.66 -6.81
CA ALA A 88 7.62 6.47 -6.47
C ALA A 88 8.60 6.11 -7.61
N ASP A 89 8.08 6.06 -8.84
CA ASP A 89 8.90 5.79 -10.03
C ASP A 89 9.99 6.85 -10.22
N SER A 90 9.67 8.13 -9.98
CA SER A 90 10.61 9.23 -10.05
C SER A 90 11.71 9.11 -8.97
N ALA A 91 11.33 8.84 -7.72
CA ALA A 91 12.25 8.67 -6.61
C ALA A 91 13.19 7.47 -6.83
N MET A 92 12.66 6.33 -7.28
CA MET A 92 13.47 5.14 -7.61
C MET A 92 14.50 5.45 -8.68
N LYS A 93 14.10 6.17 -9.74
CA LYS A 93 15.01 6.57 -10.81
C LYS A 93 16.15 7.42 -10.26
N VAL A 94 15.85 8.41 -9.42
CA VAL A 94 16.90 9.26 -8.83
C VAL A 94 17.82 8.43 -7.92
N LEU A 95 17.28 7.68 -6.97
CA LEU A 95 18.07 6.95 -5.99
C LEU A 95 18.91 5.83 -6.61
N VAL A 96 18.32 5.02 -7.50
CA VAL A 96 18.97 3.82 -8.06
C VAL A 96 19.69 4.14 -9.36
N GLU A 97 19.05 4.80 -10.31
CA GLU A 97 19.64 5.01 -11.64
C GLU A 97 20.62 6.18 -11.68
N VAL A 98 20.33 7.28 -10.98
CA VAL A 98 21.18 8.47 -10.98
C VAL A 98 22.24 8.39 -9.88
N MET A 99 21.82 8.17 -8.63
CA MET A 99 22.72 8.16 -7.47
C MET A 99 23.43 6.82 -7.25
N LYS A 100 23.02 5.76 -7.96
CA LYS A 100 23.64 4.43 -7.91
C LYS A 100 23.54 3.76 -6.54
N PHE A 101 22.51 4.07 -5.75
CA PHE A 101 22.19 3.27 -4.57
C PHE A 101 21.73 1.87 -4.99
N GLN A 102 21.96 0.90 -4.09
CA GLN A 102 21.50 -0.46 -4.29
C GLN A 102 19.97 -0.49 -4.33
N ARG A 103 19.42 -1.24 -5.28
CA ARG A 103 17.97 -1.46 -5.37
C ARG A 103 17.52 -2.29 -4.17
N ALA A 104 16.30 -2.05 -3.71
CA ALA A 104 15.68 -2.91 -2.70
C ALA A 104 15.67 -4.38 -3.17
N PRO A 105 15.84 -5.34 -2.24
CA PRO A 105 15.73 -6.76 -2.55
C PRO A 105 14.33 -7.07 -3.09
N PHE A 106 14.25 -7.95 -4.08
CA PHE A 106 12.98 -8.38 -4.63
C PHE A 106 12.30 -9.37 -3.67
N ASP A 107 10.99 -9.23 -3.53
CA ASP A 107 10.14 -10.23 -2.89
C ASP A 107 9.65 -11.27 -3.93
N ALA A 108 8.56 -11.96 -3.61
CA ALA A 108 8.05 -13.07 -4.39
C ALA A 108 7.58 -12.70 -5.81
N ASP A 109 7.07 -11.48 -6.04
CA ASP A 109 6.60 -11.04 -7.35
C ASP A 109 7.56 -10.05 -8.05
N SER A 110 8.63 -9.65 -7.34
CA SER A 110 9.67 -8.74 -7.81
C SER A 110 9.18 -7.31 -8.08
N ILE A 111 8.05 -6.94 -7.51
CA ILE A 111 7.48 -5.59 -7.53
C ILE A 111 7.46 -5.09 -6.09
N TYR A 112 7.84 -3.83 -5.86
CA TYR A 112 7.95 -3.32 -4.50
C TYR A 112 6.62 -2.75 -4.01
N ASP A 113 6.16 -3.10 -2.82
CA ASP A 113 4.84 -2.69 -2.35
C ASP A 113 4.86 -1.43 -1.49
N ILE A 114 3.87 -0.57 -1.74
CA ILE A 114 3.54 0.63 -0.99
C ILE A 114 2.09 0.49 -0.52
N TYR A 115 1.87 0.56 0.78
CA TYR A 115 0.55 0.51 1.39
C TYR A 115 0.15 1.89 1.90
N ILE A 116 -1.03 2.33 1.50
CA ILE A 116 -1.65 3.57 1.98
C ILE A 116 -2.41 3.27 3.27
N MET A 117 -1.99 3.87 4.37
CA MET A 117 -2.48 3.63 5.73
C MET A 117 -3.10 4.89 6.33
N ASP A 118 -3.72 4.74 7.50
CA ASP A 118 -4.19 5.84 8.34
C ASP A 118 -3.48 5.78 9.70
N PHE A 119 -2.44 6.59 9.87
CA PHE A 119 -1.62 6.68 11.08
C PHE A 119 -2.03 7.84 11.98
N GLY A 120 -3.01 8.66 11.59
CA GLY A 120 -3.36 9.88 12.27
C GLY A 120 -2.20 10.88 12.34
N ASP A 121 -2.16 11.68 13.40
CA ASP A 121 -1.24 12.81 13.48
C ASP A 121 0.23 12.38 13.66
N ASN A 122 1.15 13.17 13.07
CA ASN A 122 2.61 13.14 13.31
C ASN A 122 3.38 11.94 12.74
N THR A 123 2.72 10.98 12.09
CA THR A 123 3.40 9.81 11.53
C THR A 123 3.19 9.74 10.03
N TYR A 124 4.24 9.98 9.25
CA TYR A 124 4.14 9.91 7.79
C TYR A 124 4.22 8.48 7.26
N GLY A 125 5.08 7.62 7.82
CA GLY A 125 5.24 6.29 7.29
C GLY A 125 6.37 5.48 7.91
N PHE A 126 6.41 4.21 7.54
CA PHE A 126 7.36 3.21 7.99
C PHE A 126 7.89 2.40 6.81
N ASN A 127 9.12 1.91 6.95
CA ASN A 127 9.63 0.82 6.13
C ASN A 127 9.71 -0.43 7.01
N ASP A 128 9.01 -1.48 6.60
CA ASP A 128 8.91 -2.74 7.36
C ASP A 128 9.51 -3.87 6.55
N PHE A 129 10.15 -4.81 7.25
CA PHE A 129 10.75 -5.99 6.66
C PHE A 129 9.75 -7.15 6.62
N ASP A 130 9.82 -7.99 5.59
CA ASP A 130 9.01 -9.21 5.47
C ASP A 130 9.47 -10.30 6.44
N GLY A 131 9.09 -10.20 7.72
CA GLY A 131 9.09 -11.33 8.66
C GLY A 131 10.45 -11.89 9.12
N ASP A 132 10.50 -12.14 10.43
CA ASP A 132 11.57 -12.69 11.29
C ASP A 132 13.04 -12.56 10.83
N ASP A 133 13.83 -11.88 11.68
CA ASP A 133 15.29 -11.69 11.67
C ASP A 133 16.11 -13.01 11.54
N THR A 134 15.44 -14.15 11.42
CA THR A 134 15.99 -15.50 11.37
C THR A 134 15.82 -16.22 10.02
N ALA A 135 14.99 -15.71 9.10
CA ALA A 135 14.88 -16.24 7.75
C ALA A 135 15.94 -15.62 6.84
N ASP A 136 17.10 -16.27 6.84
CA ASP A 136 18.18 -16.12 5.87
C ASP A 136 19.22 -15.01 6.12
N GLN A 137 19.92 -15.14 7.25
CA GLN A 137 21.24 -14.51 7.47
C GLN A 137 22.31 -14.91 6.42
N ASN A 138 21.97 -15.76 5.44
CA ASN A 138 22.81 -16.11 4.29
C ASN A 138 22.26 -15.58 2.95
N GLN A 139 21.22 -14.75 2.95
CA GLN A 139 20.76 -14.09 1.73
C GLN A 139 21.70 -12.93 1.42
N GLU A 140 22.59 -13.12 0.44
CA GLU A 140 23.55 -12.10 0.02
C GLU A 140 22.88 -10.78 -0.41
N ASP A 141 21.60 -10.84 -0.78
CA ASP A 141 20.80 -9.71 -1.24
C ASP A 141 19.99 -9.00 -0.14
N GLY A 142 19.94 -9.52 1.09
CA GLY A 142 19.16 -8.95 2.21
C GLY A 142 17.68 -9.32 2.21
N THR A 143 16.96 -8.97 3.29
CA THR A 143 15.52 -9.25 3.47
C THR A 143 14.67 -8.26 2.68
N SER A 144 13.63 -8.75 2.00
CA SER A 144 12.65 -7.90 1.32
C SER A 144 11.90 -7.01 2.33
N SER A 145 11.40 -5.88 1.84
CA SER A 145 10.70 -4.90 2.66
C SER A 145 9.55 -4.29 1.86
N TYR A 146 8.68 -3.57 2.56
CA TYR A 146 7.60 -2.80 1.97
C TYR A 146 7.49 -1.45 2.68
N LEU A 147 6.84 -0.49 1.99
CA LEU A 147 6.59 0.84 2.54
C LEU A 147 5.15 0.93 3.01
N ARG A 148 4.93 1.56 4.16
CA ARG A 148 3.61 2.04 4.59
C ARG A 148 3.66 3.55 4.72
N ILE A 149 2.75 4.25 4.06
CA ILE A 149 2.68 5.71 4.11
C ILE A 149 1.27 6.16 4.46
N ASP A 150 1.19 7.31 5.11
CA ASP A 150 -0.05 7.90 5.56
C ASP A 150 -0.82 8.57 4.43
N ARG A 151 -2.13 8.40 4.43
CA ARG A 151 -3.03 8.88 3.37
C ARG A 151 -3.23 10.39 3.38
N ASP A 152 -3.16 11.02 4.55
CA ASP A 152 -3.51 12.43 4.76
C ASP A 152 -2.62 13.12 5.80
N PHE A 153 -1.31 12.85 5.73
CA PHE A 153 -0.33 13.27 6.74
C PHE A 153 -0.53 14.69 7.25
N ILE A 154 -0.77 14.78 8.55
CA ILE A 154 -0.90 16.03 9.29
C ILE A 154 0.39 16.25 10.10
N PRO A 155 1.18 17.29 9.76
CA PRO A 155 2.41 17.58 10.47
C PRO A 155 2.13 18.07 11.90
N HIS A 156 3.11 17.85 12.80
CA HIS A 156 3.01 18.25 14.21
C HIS A 156 2.81 19.75 14.45
N SER A 157 3.21 20.58 13.49
CA SER A 157 3.09 22.03 13.57
C SER A 157 2.15 22.51 12.48
N GLU A 158 1.05 23.14 12.89
CA GLU A 158 0.05 23.74 12.00
C GLU A 158 0.63 24.87 11.11
N ASP A 159 1.83 25.35 11.40
CA ASP A 159 2.52 26.38 10.61
C ASP A 159 3.31 25.80 9.42
N VAL A 160 3.32 24.46 9.24
CA VAL A 160 4.00 23.79 8.13
C VAL A 160 2.96 23.31 7.12
N ASP A 161 2.85 24.03 6.02
CA ASP A 161 2.04 23.64 4.85
C ASP A 161 2.86 22.69 3.98
N ILE A 162 2.86 21.40 4.33
CA ILE A 162 3.49 20.32 3.55
C ILE A 162 2.49 19.19 3.37
N SER A 163 2.24 18.78 2.12
CA SER A 163 1.35 17.65 1.85
C SER A 163 2.08 16.32 2.01
N ALA A 164 1.33 15.23 2.19
CA ALA A 164 1.87 13.87 2.18
C ALA A 164 2.70 13.59 0.90
N LEU A 165 2.21 14.04 -0.26
CA LEU A 165 2.89 13.85 -1.54
C LEU A 165 4.20 14.65 -1.64
N ASP A 166 4.29 15.81 -0.99
CA ASP A 166 5.52 16.61 -0.97
C ASP A 166 6.65 15.93 -0.21
N ILE A 167 6.32 15.20 0.88
CA ILE A 167 7.30 14.46 1.68
C ILE A 167 7.93 13.32 0.88
N MET A 168 7.13 12.67 0.02
CA MET A 168 7.61 11.57 -0.83
C MET A 168 8.52 12.04 -1.97
N ARG A 169 8.39 13.31 -2.38
CA ARG A 169 8.96 13.81 -3.62
C ARG A 169 10.44 14.19 -3.45
N ILE A 170 11.27 13.71 -4.38
CA ILE A 170 12.65 14.19 -4.53
C ILE A 170 12.66 15.25 -5.63
N THR A 171 13.02 16.49 -5.29
CA THR A 171 13.04 17.66 -6.18
C THR A 171 14.45 18.09 -6.55
#